data_AF-A2TDD1-F1
#
_entry.id   AF-A2TDD1-F1
#
_cell.length_a   1.000
_cell.length_b   1.000
_cell.length_c   1.000
_cell.angle_alpha   90.00
_cell.angle_beta   90.00
_cell.angle_gamma   90.00
#
_symmetry.space_group_name_H-M   'P 1'
#
loop_
_entity.id
_entity.type
_entity.pdbx_description
1 polymer ?
#
loop_
_entity_poly.entity_id
_entity_poly.type
_entity_poly.pdbx_seq_one_letter_code
_entity_poly.pdbx_strand_id
1 'polypeptide(L)'
;FLMFHTGPRTARLSLQGWFLRQGLLDTSLTASVATLLAIAVERHRSVMAVQLHSRLPRGRVIMLIVGVWVAALGLGLLPAHSWHCLCALDRCSRMAPLLSRSYLAVWALSSLLVFLLM
;
A
#
# COMPACT_ATOMS: atom_id res chain seq x y z
N PHE A 1 6.33 -24.55 -0.63
CA PHE A 1 5.52 -24.01 0.47
C PHE A 1 6.45 -23.25 1.39
N LEU A 2 6.71 -21.98 1.10
CA LEU A 2 7.65 -21.16 1.86
C LEU A 2 6.95 -19.85 2.20
N MET A 3 7.19 -19.40 3.43
CA MET A 3 7.02 -18.01 3.91
C MET A 3 5.54 -17.57 3.94
N PHE A 4 4.78 -17.76 5.02
CA PHE A 4 5.06 -17.29 6.37
C PHE A 4 4.61 -18.35 7.37
N HIS A 5 5.47 -18.71 8.32
CA HIS A 5 5.03 -19.33 9.56
C HIS A 5 4.17 -18.30 10.31
N THR A 6 2.90 -18.21 9.96
CA THR A 6 1.90 -17.63 10.84
C THR A 6 1.86 -18.55 12.05
N GLY A 7 2.57 -18.19 13.12
CA GLY A 7 2.71 -19.03 14.32
C GLY A 7 1.36 -19.54 14.85
N PRO A 8 1.34 -20.52 15.77
CA PRO A 8 0.13 -21.24 16.18
C PRO A 8 -1.01 -20.36 16.70
N ARG A 9 -0.73 -19.09 17.08
CA ARG A 9 -1.75 -18.10 17.46
C ARG A 9 -2.54 -17.52 16.29
N THR A 10 -2.00 -17.50 15.09
CA THR A 10 -2.65 -16.93 13.91
C THR A 10 -3.79 -17.83 13.41
N ALA A 11 -3.71 -19.13 13.67
CA ALA A 11 -4.78 -20.08 13.38
C ALA A 11 -6.00 -19.92 14.32
N ARG A 12 -5.84 -19.23 15.46
CA ARG A 12 -6.93 -18.95 16.42
C ARG A 12 -7.50 -17.54 16.31
N LEU A 13 -7.02 -16.72 15.38
CA LEU A 13 -7.45 -15.34 15.24
C LEU A 13 -8.79 -15.26 14.49
N SER A 14 -9.66 -14.34 14.89
CA SER A 14 -10.89 -14.06 14.15
C SER A 14 -10.56 -13.54 12.75
N LEU A 15 -11.43 -13.85 11.79
CA LEU A 15 -11.27 -13.50 10.38
C LEU A 15 -11.05 -11.98 10.18
N GLN A 16 -11.74 -11.15 10.96
CA GLN A 16 -11.54 -9.69 10.99
C GLN A 16 -10.17 -9.27 11.51
N GLY A 17 -9.65 -9.94 12.55
CA GLY A 17 -8.33 -9.66 13.11
C GLY A 17 -7.19 -9.97 12.13
N TRP A 18 -7.36 -10.99 11.29
CA TRP A 18 -6.42 -11.31 10.22
C TRP A 18 -6.40 -10.22 9.13
N PHE A 19 -7.57 -9.77 8.66
CA PHE A 19 -7.68 -8.70 7.67
C PHE A 19 -7.13 -7.37 8.19
N LEU A 20 -7.41 -7.01 9.44
CA LEU A 20 -6.88 -5.79 10.04
C LEU A 20 -5.35 -5.81 10.09
N ARG A 21 -4.75 -6.93 10.51
CA ARG A 21 -3.29 -7.09 10.55
C ARG A 21 -2.67 -6.96 9.15
N GLN A 22 -3.22 -7.67 8.16
CA GLN A 22 -2.68 -7.63 6.81
C GLN A 22 -2.85 -6.24 6.19
N GLY A 23 -4.02 -5.61 6.35
CA GLY A 23 -4.29 -4.26 5.87
C GLY A 23 -3.35 -3.22 6.49
N LEU A 24 -3.07 -3.31 7.80
CA LEU A 24 -2.11 -2.43 8.48
C LEU A 24 -0.68 -2.56 7.89
N LEU A 25 -0.25 -3.78 7.58
CA LEU A 25 1.05 -4.03 6.95
C LEU A 25 1.11 -3.43 5.54
N ASP A 26 0.08 -3.69 4.74
CA ASP A 26 -0.02 -3.19 3.36
C ASP A 26 -0.10 -1.63 3.34
N THR A 27 -0.86 -1.03 4.26
CA THR A 27 -0.95 0.44 4.42
C THR A 27 0.38 1.04 4.85
N SER A 28 1.09 0.44 5.80
CA SER A 28 2.39 0.95 6.26
C SER A 28 3.43 0.95 5.15
N LEU A 29 3.47 -0.12 4.35
CA LEU A 29 4.39 -0.26 3.22
C LEU A 29 4.06 0.74 2.10
N THR A 30 2.79 0.85 1.73
CA THR A 30 2.34 1.80 0.70
C THR A 30 2.54 3.26 1.12
N ALA A 31 2.28 3.61 2.38
CA ALA A 31 2.55 4.95 2.92
C ALA A 31 4.04 5.31 2.82
N SER A 32 4.93 4.36 3.12
CA SER A 32 6.38 4.57 3.06
C SER A 32 6.85 4.80 1.63
N VAL A 33 6.42 3.95 0.68
CA VAL A 33 6.75 4.05 -0.74
C VAL A 33 6.21 5.34 -1.37
N ALA A 34 4.96 5.70 -1.09
CA ALA A 34 4.34 6.93 -1.60
C ALA A 34 4.98 8.20 -1.00
N THR A 35 5.39 8.17 0.26
CA THR A 35 6.14 9.28 0.89
C THR A 35 7.50 9.47 0.22
N LEU A 36 8.23 8.39 -0.05
CA LEU A 36 9.49 8.46 -0.78
C LEU A 36 9.26 9.08 -2.17
N LEU A 37 8.19 8.71 -2.88
CA LEU A 37 7.92 9.21 -4.23
C LEU A 37 7.65 10.72 -4.20
N ALA A 38 6.89 11.18 -3.21
CA ALA A 38 6.65 12.61 -3.00
C ALA A 38 7.97 13.37 -2.79
N ILE A 39 8.89 12.82 -1.97
CA ILE A 39 10.21 13.42 -1.76
C ILE A 39 11.03 13.42 -3.05
N ALA A 40 11.03 12.33 -3.81
CA ALA A 40 11.76 12.23 -5.07
C ALA A 40 11.28 13.28 -6.10
N VAL A 41 9.95 13.43 -6.24
CA VAL A 41 9.34 14.43 -7.14
C VAL A 41 9.69 15.85 -6.71
N GLU A 42 9.62 16.16 -5.40
CA GLU A 42 10.00 17.45 -4.85
C GLU A 42 11.47 17.79 -5.15
N ARG A 43 12.38 16.83 -4.98
CA ARG A 43 13.80 17.00 -5.28
C ARG A 43 14.04 17.16 -6.79
N HIS A 44 13.39 16.36 -7.62
CA HIS A 44 13.50 16.46 -9.07
C HIS A 44 13.05 17.83 -9.58
N ARG A 45 11.91 18.34 -9.07
CA ARG A 45 11.42 19.69 -9.40
C ARG A 45 12.36 20.79 -8.92
N SER A 46 12.90 20.66 -7.72
CA SER A 46 13.86 21.63 -7.16
C SER A 46 15.13 21.71 -8.00
N VAL A 47 15.65 20.57 -8.47
CA VAL A 47 16.85 20.49 -9.32
C VAL A 47 16.59 21.11 -10.69
N MET A 48 15.48 20.76 -11.34
CA MET A 48 15.14 21.27 -12.68
C MET A 48 14.82 22.77 -12.69
N ALA A 49 14.31 23.32 -11.59
CA ALA A 49 13.94 24.73 -11.52
C ALA A 49 15.13 25.68 -11.29
N VAL A 50 16.34 25.19 -11.02
CA VAL A 50 17.55 26.00 -10.68
C VAL A 50 17.25 27.13 -9.68
N GLN A 51 16.27 26.93 -8.80
CA GLN A 51 15.81 27.92 -7.84
C GLN A 51 16.01 27.33 -6.44
N LEU A 52 17.10 27.73 -5.80
CA LEU A 52 17.52 27.27 -4.47
C LEU A 52 16.44 27.47 -3.39
N HIS A 53 15.48 28.38 -3.59
CA HIS A 53 14.46 28.75 -2.60
C HIS A 53 13.14 29.21 -3.28
N SER A 54 12.57 28.40 -4.17
CA SER A 54 11.15 28.62 -4.51
C SER A 54 10.32 28.34 -3.25
N ARG A 55 9.61 29.35 -2.74
CA ARG A 55 8.72 29.20 -1.58
C ARG A 55 7.69 28.14 -1.93
N LEU A 56 7.89 26.92 -1.45
CA LEU A 56 6.87 25.88 -1.60
C LEU A 56 5.61 26.37 -0.90
N PRO A 57 4.48 26.56 -1.63
CA PRO A 57 3.26 26.99 -0.98
C PRO A 57 2.85 25.91 0.01
N ARG A 58 2.66 26.27 1.28
CA ARG A 58 2.30 25.34 2.37
C ARG A 58 1.13 24.42 2.00
N GLY A 59 0.18 24.93 1.20
CA GLY A 59 -0.95 24.15 0.68
C GLY A 59 -0.56 22.96 -0.21
N ARG A 60 0.50 23.07 -1.02
CA ARG A 60 0.96 21.98 -1.90
C ARG A 60 1.56 20.82 -1.12
N VAL A 61 2.32 21.14 -0.05
CA VAL A 61 2.88 20.12 0.86
C VAL A 61 1.76 19.37 1.57
N ILE A 62 0.76 20.09 2.10
CA ILE A 62 -0.39 19.48 2.78
C ILE A 62 -1.17 18.59 1.81
N MET A 63 -1.40 19.05 0.56
CA MET A 63 -2.08 18.25 -0.46
C MET A 63 -1.32 16.97 -0.82
N LEU A 64 0.01 17.02 -0.93
CA LEU A 64 0.85 15.84 -1.16
C LEU A 64 0.75 14.85 0.01
N ILE A 65 0.85 15.33 1.25
CA ILE A 65 0.73 14.49 2.45
C ILE A 65 -0.65 13.81 2.49
N VAL A 66 -1.73 14.57 2.29
CA VAL A 66 -3.09 14.03 2.27
C VAL A 66 -3.26 13.02 1.14
N GLY A 67 -2.74 13.31 -0.05
CA GLY A 67 -2.79 12.40 -1.20
C GLY A 67 -2.07 11.07 -0.93
N VAL A 68 -0.89 11.12 -0.30
CA VAL A 68 -0.12 9.93 0.12
C VAL A 68 -0.92 9.07 1.09
N TRP A 69 -1.52 9.69 2.12
CA TRP A 69 -2.34 8.97 3.10
C TRP A 69 -3.61 8.38 2.50
N VAL A 70 -4.29 9.12 1.61
CA VAL A 70 -5.48 8.62 0.90
C VAL A 70 -5.13 7.43 0.01
N ALA A 71 -4.00 7.48 -0.71
CA ALA A 71 -3.54 6.36 -1.52
C ALA A 71 -3.19 5.13 -0.67
N ALA A 72 -2.47 5.32 0.44
CA ALA A 72 -2.08 4.24 1.35
C ALA A 72 -3.27 3.59 2.07
N LEU A 73 -4.22 4.40 2.54
CA LEU A 73 -5.45 3.92 3.15
C LEU A 73 -6.36 3.26 2.11
N GLY A 74 -6.50 3.84 0.91
CA GLY A 74 -7.23 3.23 -0.19
C GLY A 74 -6.72 1.81 -0.47
N LEU A 75 -5.42 1.68 -0.76
CA LEU A 75 -4.79 0.40 -1.06
C LEU A 75 -4.91 -0.63 0.08
N GLY A 76 -4.77 -0.23 1.35
CA GLY A 76 -4.84 -1.17 2.48
C GLY A 76 -6.24 -1.46 3.04
N LEU A 77 -7.25 -0.60 2.79
CA LEU A 77 -8.66 -0.86 3.17
C LEU A 77 -9.48 -1.52 2.05
N LEU A 78 -9.07 -1.39 0.78
CA LEU A 78 -9.66 -2.11 -0.36
C LEU A 78 -9.87 -3.63 -0.13
N PRO A 79 -8.93 -4.39 0.46
CA PRO A 79 -9.14 -5.81 0.69
C PRO A 79 -10.22 -6.08 1.73
N ALA A 80 -10.47 -5.16 2.67
CA ALA A 80 -11.47 -5.29 3.73
C ALA A 80 -12.90 -4.96 3.28
N HIS A 81 -13.09 -4.19 2.20
CA HIS A 81 -14.44 -3.76 1.75
C HIS A 81 -14.92 -4.44 0.46
N SER A 82 -14.04 -4.79 -0.49
CA SER A 82 -14.50 -5.17 -1.86
C SER A 82 -13.84 -6.40 -2.48
N TRP A 83 -12.90 -7.09 -1.81
CA TRP A 83 -12.19 -8.24 -2.40
C TRP A 83 -12.02 -9.45 -1.46
N HIS A 84 -13.08 -9.79 -0.72
CA HIS A 84 -13.11 -11.02 0.08
C HIS A 84 -13.48 -12.25 -0.79
N CYS A 85 -12.64 -13.29 -0.77
CA CYS A 85 -12.93 -14.59 -1.41
C CYS A 85 -13.73 -15.54 -0.51
N LEU A 86 -14.64 -15.02 0.32
CA LEU A 86 -15.51 -15.82 1.20
C LEU A 86 -16.53 -16.68 0.41
N CYS A 87 -16.89 -16.25 -0.81
CA CYS A 87 -17.91 -16.93 -1.64
C CYS A 87 -17.35 -17.74 -2.82
N ALA A 88 -16.03 -17.74 -3.07
CA ALA A 88 -15.44 -18.44 -4.23
C ALA A 88 -14.03 -18.96 -3.91
N LEU A 89 -13.95 -20.15 -3.30
CA LEU A 89 -12.70 -20.80 -2.89
C LEU A 89 -11.73 -21.06 -4.05
N ASP A 90 -12.22 -21.24 -5.28
CA ASP A 90 -11.38 -21.52 -6.46
C ASP A 90 -10.48 -20.35 -6.89
N ARG A 91 -10.84 -19.11 -6.52
CA ARG A 91 -10.04 -17.91 -6.83
C ARG A 91 -9.10 -17.49 -5.71
N CYS A 92 -9.05 -18.25 -4.61
CA CYS A 92 -8.19 -17.92 -3.48
C CYS A 92 -6.70 -18.10 -3.83
N SER A 93 -5.89 -17.19 -3.30
CA SER A 93 -4.43 -17.30 -3.36
C SER A 93 -3.96 -18.46 -2.47
N ARG A 94 -3.03 -19.28 -2.98
CA ARG A 94 -2.38 -20.32 -2.15
C ARG A 94 -1.45 -19.71 -1.08
N MET A 95 -1.06 -18.44 -1.21
CA MET A 95 -0.16 -17.74 -0.27
C MET A 95 -0.91 -17.05 0.88
N ALA A 96 -2.15 -16.63 0.67
CA ALA A 96 -3.00 -16.00 1.68
C ALA A 96 -4.43 -16.54 1.54
N PRO A 97 -4.88 -17.44 2.44
CA PRO A 97 -6.12 -18.21 2.25
C PRO A 97 -7.40 -17.35 2.24
N LEU A 98 -7.30 -16.07 2.58
CA LEU A 98 -8.40 -15.13 2.73
C LEU A 98 -8.39 -14.00 1.68
N LEU A 99 -7.34 -13.91 0.85
CA LEU A 99 -7.09 -12.76 -0.03
C LEU A 99 -7.04 -13.19 -1.51
N SER A 100 -7.70 -12.41 -2.38
CA SER A 100 -7.78 -12.71 -3.81
C SER A 100 -6.43 -12.53 -4.53
N ARG A 101 -6.13 -13.37 -5.52
CA ARG A 101 -4.90 -13.26 -6.33
C ARG A 101 -4.81 -11.93 -7.10
N SER A 102 -5.95 -11.41 -7.54
CA SER A 102 -6.03 -10.14 -8.27
C SER A 102 -5.64 -8.95 -7.41
N TYR A 103 -6.03 -8.92 -6.12
CA TYR A 103 -5.63 -7.85 -5.21
C TYR A 103 -4.12 -7.83 -5.01
N LEU A 104 -3.50 -9.00 -4.73
CA LEU A 104 -2.05 -9.10 -4.57
C LEU A 104 -1.30 -8.67 -5.85
N ALA A 105 -1.81 -9.05 -7.02
CA ALA A 105 -1.24 -8.65 -8.30
C ALA A 105 -1.35 -7.13 -8.52
N VAL A 106 -2.50 -6.52 -8.23
CA VAL A 106 -2.69 -5.07 -8.33
C VAL A 106 -1.78 -4.32 -7.36
N TRP A 107 -1.68 -4.77 -6.11
CA TRP A 107 -0.82 -4.16 -5.09
C TRP A 107 0.67 -4.27 -5.44
N ALA A 108 1.11 -5.44 -5.91
CA ALA A 108 2.48 -5.63 -6.38
C ALA A 108 2.79 -4.77 -7.61
N LEU A 109 1.87 -4.72 -8.58
CA LEU A 109 2.03 -3.91 -9.79
C LEU A 109 2.06 -2.41 -9.46
N SER A 110 1.19 -1.93 -8.56
CA SER A 110 1.21 -0.52 -8.15
C SER A 110 2.51 -0.16 -7.43
N SER A 111 3.02 -1.05 -6.57
CA SER A 111 4.27 -0.82 -5.84
C SER A 111 5.47 -0.81 -6.80
N LEU A 112 5.47 -1.73 -7.78
CA LEU A 112 6.50 -1.79 -8.82
C LEU A 112 6.46 -0.55 -9.73
N LEU A 113 5.26 -0.09 -10.11
CA LEU A 113 5.09 1.14 -10.89
C LEU A 113 5.65 2.35 -10.13
N VAL A 114 5.32 2.49 -8.84
CA VAL A 114 5.87 3.59 -8.04
C VAL A 114 7.39 3.51 -7.99
N PHE A 115 7.98 2.33 -7.77
CA PHE A 115 9.43 2.16 -7.76
C PHE A 115 10.08 2.52 -9.11
N LEU A 116 9.39 2.26 -10.23
CA LEU A 116 9.87 2.60 -11.57
C LEU A 116 9.77 4.11 -11.87
N LEU A 117 8.84 4.80 -11.21
CA LEU A 117 8.69 6.26 -11.29
C LEU A 117 9.68 7.03 -10.41
N MET A 118 10.30 6.37 -9.42
CA MET A 118 11.36 6.95 -8.59
C MET A 118 12.69 6.97 -9.34
#